data_AF-A0A401YLU5-F1
#
_entry.id   AF-A0A401YLU5-F1
#
_cell.length_a   1.000
_cell.length_b   1.000
_cell.length_c   1.000
_cell.angle_alpha   90.00
_cell.angle_beta   90.00
_cell.angle_gamma   90.00
#
_symmetry.space_group_name_H-M   'P 1'
#
loop_
_entity.id
_entity.type
_entity.pdbx_description
1 polymer ?
#
loop_
_entity_poly.entity_id
_entity_poly.type
_entity_poly.pdbx_seq_one_letter_code
_entity_poly.pdbx_strand_id
1 'polypeptide(L)'
;MRVVDAEVEVLIVGGGPVGLTARALLERWGVQVLLVERHRELSPFPRSRLVNVRSMEIFRRLGLAARIRAAGFAPEYGRVRFRDTLYDRDFAGEAMVGVAAPVPESPEFGVLTSQDRLEPILLAAPGAPVRFGVEVVDVAEEHDGVLATLVDHGRDAELRVRARYLLGADGANSTVRQASGIGTTGPGALGPFTTVVFDADLRWCAEQPAGVYLTAHGTFAPLYPEGGWAWFGSTPATAEPTDWAEVVARALGPAADVKAEVLRVQPWVMNAFVAERFRHGRILLAGDAAHALPIFGGLGMNTGLADVHNLCWKLAGVLHGWADPVLVESYETERLPVAHRTLRQAVANTRLLIDVQNRRRERLDAGVAPTDAVELPWSEQYFAQLGLVLGATYRSGAVRSDGEAAPEPSDADTNYVPGAEPGRRMPHLWLEDGRSTLDAVGECFALLTPDPVRWEQRASVAHPLRIETLPDEHRELCGLGADGAVLVRPDGHVAARWRDGAGGGTTVGDTLATITGRG
;
A
#
# COMPACT_ATOMS: atom_id res chain seq x y z
N MET A 1 24.40 16.13 -29.46
CA MET A 1 23.79 16.48 -28.15
C MET A 1 22.30 16.58 -28.37
N ARG A 2 21.49 15.65 -27.85
CA ARG A 2 20.02 15.74 -27.97
C ARG A 2 19.56 16.91 -27.08
N VAL A 3 18.75 17.82 -27.61
CA VAL A 3 18.20 18.96 -26.86
C VAL A 3 17.28 18.42 -25.77
N VAL A 4 17.50 18.84 -24.53
CA VAL A 4 16.70 18.49 -23.35
C VAL A 4 15.91 19.71 -22.93
N ASP A 5 14.61 19.53 -22.71
CA ASP A 5 13.68 20.62 -22.40
C ASP A 5 13.62 20.93 -20.89
N ALA A 6 13.90 19.94 -20.03
CA ALA A 6 13.96 20.12 -18.59
C ALA A 6 14.88 19.09 -17.90
N GLU A 7 15.45 19.48 -16.77
CA GLU A 7 16.21 18.60 -15.88
C GLU A 7 15.61 18.60 -14.46
N VAL A 8 15.49 17.42 -13.87
CA VAL A 8 14.94 17.22 -12.52
C VAL A 8 15.72 16.15 -11.76
N GLU A 9 15.56 16.08 -10.44
CA GLU A 9 16.18 15.00 -9.68
C GLU A 9 15.39 13.69 -9.84
N VAL A 10 14.07 13.75 -9.68
CA VAL A 10 13.20 12.58 -9.84
C VAL A 10 12.04 12.88 -10.79
N LEU A 11 11.90 12.07 -11.83
CA LEU A 11 10.70 12.02 -12.67
C LEU A 11 9.78 10.90 -12.18
N ILE A 12 8.56 11.25 -11.77
CA ILE A 12 7.50 10.30 -11.40
C ILE A 12 6.53 10.17 -12.55
N VAL A 13 6.30 8.95 -13.02
CA VAL A 13 5.38 8.64 -14.11
C VAL A 13 4.12 7.99 -13.53
N GLY A 14 3.00 8.68 -13.58
CA GLY A 14 1.70 8.22 -13.05
C GLY A 14 1.23 9.04 -11.84
N GLY A 15 0.03 9.61 -11.95
CA GLY A 15 -0.65 10.45 -10.97
C GLY A 15 -1.67 9.73 -10.09
N GLY A 16 -1.56 8.40 -9.96
CA GLY A 16 -2.36 7.62 -9.01
C GLY A 16 -1.88 7.76 -7.55
N PRO A 17 -2.48 7.03 -6.59
CA PRO A 17 -2.19 7.18 -5.16
C PRO A 17 -0.71 6.96 -4.82
N VAL A 18 -0.05 6.02 -5.51
CA VAL A 18 1.38 5.70 -5.31
C VAL A 18 2.27 6.86 -5.77
N GLY A 19 2.05 7.38 -6.97
CA GLY A 19 2.82 8.50 -7.52
C GLY A 19 2.59 9.80 -6.74
N LEU A 20 1.35 10.13 -6.38
CA LEU A 20 1.03 11.31 -5.57
C LEU A 20 1.63 11.22 -4.16
N THR A 21 1.68 10.02 -3.58
CA THR A 21 2.33 9.80 -2.27
C THR A 21 3.84 9.91 -2.38
N ALA A 22 4.46 9.36 -3.43
CA ALA A 22 5.89 9.49 -3.69
C ALA A 22 6.29 10.96 -3.86
N ARG A 23 5.49 11.74 -4.60
CA ARG A 23 5.65 13.20 -4.74
C ARG A 23 5.71 13.87 -3.37
N ALA A 24 4.67 13.69 -2.54
CA ALA A 24 4.60 14.31 -1.22
C ALA A 24 5.74 13.86 -0.29
N LEU A 25 6.17 12.60 -0.35
CA LEU A 25 7.29 12.10 0.44
C LEU A 25 8.61 12.74 0.01
N LEU A 26 8.96 12.69 -1.28
CA LEU A 26 10.20 13.24 -1.81
C LEU A 26 10.33 14.75 -1.58
N GLU A 27 9.22 15.48 -1.66
CA GLU A 27 9.21 16.91 -1.39
C GLU A 27 9.41 17.25 0.08
N ARG A 28 8.89 16.44 1.02
CA ARG A 28 9.22 16.60 2.45
C ARG A 28 10.71 16.40 2.70
N TRP A 29 11.36 15.57 1.88
CA TRP A 29 12.81 15.43 1.89
C TRP A 29 13.55 16.55 1.16
N GLY A 30 12.87 17.48 0.47
CA GLY A 30 13.51 18.56 -0.29
C GLY A 30 13.99 18.16 -1.69
N VAL A 31 13.59 17.01 -2.21
CA VAL A 31 13.96 16.53 -3.55
C VAL A 31 13.11 17.20 -4.62
N GLN A 32 13.76 17.65 -5.70
CA GLN A 32 13.11 18.28 -6.84
C GLN A 32 12.43 17.24 -7.76
N VAL A 33 11.10 17.25 -7.75
CA VAL A 33 10.25 16.27 -8.45
C VAL A 33 9.52 16.90 -9.63
N LEU A 34 9.41 16.15 -10.72
CA LEU A 34 8.36 16.35 -11.73
C LEU A 34 7.47 15.11 -11.75
N LEU A 35 6.17 15.29 -11.55
CA LEU A 35 5.18 14.23 -11.74
C LEU A 35 4.38 14.49 -13.02
N VAL A 36 4.28 13.47 -13.86
CA VAL A 36 3.48 13.51 -15.10
C VAL A 36 2.37 12.46 -15.07
N GLU A 37 1.20 12.83 -15.57
CA GLU A 37 0.02 11.98 -15.68
C GLU A 37 -0.57 12.14 -17.07
N ARG A 38 -0.80 11.02 -17.76
CA ARG A 38 -1.29 11.01 -19.15
C ARG A 38 -2.73 11.51 -19.26
N HIS A 39 -3.55 11.26 -18.24
CA HIS A 39 -4.93 11.73 -18.20
C HIS A 39 -4.98 13.23 -17.87
N ARG A 40 -6.00 13.92 -18.36
CA ARG A 40 -6.15 15.38 -18.16
C ARG A 40 -6.67 15.76 -16.77
N GLU A 41 -7.21 14.78 -16.06
CA GLU A 41 -7.80 14.90 -14.73
C GLU A 41 -7.67 13.56 -13.98
N LEU A 42 -7.91 13.59 -12.67
CA LEU A 42 -7.96 12.38 -11.85
C LEU A 42 -9.11 11.48 -12.29
N SER A 43 -8.95 10.16 -12.08
CA SER A 43 -9.96 9.18 -12.47
C SER A 43 -11.22 9.34 -11.60
N PRO A 44 -12.40 9.62 -12.18
CA PRO A 44 -13.65 9.74 -11.42
C PRO A 44 -14.25 8.37 -11.08
N PHE A 45 -13.49 7.28 -11.22
CA PHE A 45 -13.96 5.92 -10.98
C PHE A 45 -13.53 5.44 -9.59
N PRO A 46 -14.47 4.98 -8.74
CA PRO A 46 -14.17 4.54 -7.38
C PRO A 46 -13.55 3.14 -7.38
N ARG A 47 -12.21 3.10 -7.51
CA ARG A 47 -11.42 1.86 -7.53
C ARG A 47 -11.13 1.34 -6.12
N SER A 48 -9.86 1.29 -5.70
CA SER A 48 -9.45 0.82 -4.38
C SER A 48 -10.20 1.58 -3.28
N ARG A 49 -10.60 0.88 -2.22
CA ARG A 49 -11.43 1.42 -1.14
C ARG A 49 -10.87 1.28 0.27
N LEU A 50 -9.85 0.45 0.46
CA LEU A 50 -9.26 0.20 1.77
C LEU A 50 -7.91 0.92 1.86
N VAL A 51 -7.83 1.92 2.73
CA VAL A 51 -6.56 2.46 3.21
C VAL A 51 -6.25 1.76 4.53
N ASN A 52 -5.34 0.79 4.51
CA ASN A 52 -5.08 -0.04 5.68
C ASN A 52 -4.30 0.72 6.78
N VAL A 53 -4.12 0.07 7.93
CA VAL A 53 -3.40 0.61 9.10
C VAL A 53 -2.03 1.17 8.71
N ARG A 54 -1.24 0.41 7.94
CA ARG A 54 0.11 0.82 7.55
C ARG A 54 0.11 2.06 6.65
N SER A 55 -0.82 2.16 5.71
CA SER A 55 -0.98 3.34 4.87
C SER A 55 -1.42 4.56 5.67
N MET A 56 -2.27 4.38 6.68
CA MET A 56 -2.67 5.47 7.57
C MET A 56 -1.49 5.97 8.43
N GLU A 57 -0.55 5.12 8.84
CA GLU A 57 0.70 5.57 9.47
C GLU A 57 1.54 6.46 8.54
N ILE A 58 1.60 6.13 7.24
CA ILE A 58 2.30 6.96 6.24
C ILE A 58 1.60 8.32 6.11
N PHE A 59 0.27 8.31 5.98
CA PHE A 59 -0.52 9.53 5.85
C PHE A 59 -0.56 10.37 7.12
N ARG A 60 -0.43 9.76 8.31
CA ARG A 60 -0.24 10.47 9.57
C ARG A 60 1.01 11.33 9.52
N ARG A 61 2.14 10.78 9.05
CA ARG A 61 3.39 11.52 8.90
C ARG A 61 3.37 12.59 7.81
N LEU A 62 2.52 12.41 6.80
CA LEU A 62 2.25 13.45 5.80
C LEU A 62 1.24 14.51 6.30
N GLY A 63 0.67 14.36 7.51
CA GLY A 63 -0.36 15.26 8.03
C GLY A 63 -1.73 15.13 7.33
N LEU A 64 -1.96 14.02 6.62
CA LEU A 64 -3.16 13.78 5.81
C LEU A 64 -4.17 12.85 6.47
N ALA A 65 -3.78 12.10 7.51
CA ALA A 65 -4.64 11.09 8.15
C ALA A 65 -6.02 11.65 8.59
N ALA A 66 -6.06 12.83 9.20
CA ALA A 66 -7.31 13.46 9.63
C ALA A 66 -8.26 13.78 8.46
N ARG A 67 -7.72 14.30 7.35
CA ARG A 67 -8.51 14.61 6.14
C ARG A 67 -9.04 13.35 5.47
N ILE A 68 -8.22 12.30 5.42
CA ILE A 68 -8.62 11.00 4.86
C ILE A 68 -9.73 10.37 5.72
N ARG A 69 -9.59 10.40 7.05
CA ARG A 69 -10.61 9.90 7.97
C ARG A 69 -11.93 10.66 7.83
N ALA A 70 -11.88 11.98 7.70
CA ALA A 70 -13.07 12.80 7.50
C ALA A 70 -13.81 12.52 6.18
N ALA A 71 -13.11 11.99 5.17
CA ALA A 71 -13.68 11.59 3.87
C ALA A 71 -14.02 10.09 3.79
N GLY A 72 -13.84 9.33 4.88
CA GLY A 72 -14.08 7.90 4.92
C GLY A 72 -15.37 7.52 5.63
N PHE A 73 -15.71 6.23 5.58
CA PHE A 73 -16.79 5.66 6.39
C PHE A 73 -16.41 5.60 7.87
N ALA A 74 -17.43 5.58 8.73
CA ALA A 74 -17.27 5.33 10.15
C ALA A 74 -16.78 3.89 10.42
N PRO A 75 -16.06 3.63 11.54
CA PRO A 75 -15.41 2.35 11.82
C PRO A 75 -16.36 1.14 11.78
N GLU A 76 -17.64 1.29 12.09
CA GLU A 76 -18.63 0.20 12.04
C GLU A 76 -18.81 -0.41 10.64
N TYR A 77 -18.44 0.32 9.58
CA TYR A 77 -18.38 -0.19 8.21
C TYR A 77 -17.14 -1.05 7.94
N GLY A 78 -16.17 -1.13 8.85
CA GLY A 78 -15.01 -2.02 8.77
C GLY A 78 -15.37 -3.50 8.93
N ARG A 79 -16.41 -3.98 8.23
CA ARG A 79 -16.92 -5.34 8.31
C ARG A 79 -17.15 -5.90 6.92
N VAL A 80 -17.05 -7.22 6.83
CA VAL A 80 -17.49 -7.99 5.67
C VAL A 80 -18.66 -8.85 6.08
N ARG A 81 -19.70 -8.85 5.25
CA ARG A 81 -20.89 -9.68 5.45
C ARG A 81 -21.07 -10.61 4.27
N PHE A 82 -21.54 -11.81 4.56
CA PHE A 82 -21.67 -12.88 3.59
C PHE A 82 -23.11 -13.36 3.53
N ARG A 83 -23.68 -13.33 2.32
CA ARG A 83 -25.09 -13.58 2.06
C ARG A 83 -25.28 -14.36 0.76
N ASP A 84 -26.46 -14.89 0.55
CA ASP A 84 -26.80 -15.52 -0.74
C ASP A 84 -27.18 -14.44 -1.76
N THR A 85 -28.12 -13.57 -1.41
CA THR A 85 -28.40 -12.27 -2.07
C THR A 85 -28.27 -11.12 -1.07
N LEU A 86 -28.24 -9.86 -1.54
CA LEU A 86 -28.03 -8.72 -0.65
C LEU A 86 -29.13 -8.60 0.44
N TYR A 87 -30.39 -8.89 0.12
CA TYR A 87 -31.52 -8.82 1.05
C TYR A 87 -31.72 -10.06 1.92
N ASP A 88 -30.91 -11.11 1.72
CA ASP A 88 -30.92 -12.28 2.61
C ASP A 88 -30.20 -12.00 3.93
N ARG A 89 -30.35 -12.92 4.88
CA ARG A 89 -29.64 -12.88 6.16
C ARG A 89 -28.17 -13.20 5.98
N ASP A 90 -27.35 -12.65 6.87
CA ASP A 90 -25.94 -13.06 6.98
C ASP A 90 -25.87 -14.54 7.40
N PHE A 91 -25.16 -15.35 6.61
CA PHE A 91 -24.76 -16.69 7.05
C PHE A 91 -23.34 -16.68 7.64
N ALA A 92 -22.56 -15.63 7.37
CA ALA A 92 -21.27 -15.37 7.97
C ALA A 92 -20.96 -13.86 7.95
N GLY A 93 -20.01 -13.44 8.76
CA GLY A 93 -19.49 -12.07 8.74
C GLY A 93 -18.30 -11.93 9.67
N GLU A 94 -17.42 -10.99 9.36
CA GLU A 94 -16.20 -10.76 10.13
C GLU A 94 -15.83 -9.28 10.19
N ALA A 95 -15.20 -8.86 11.28
CA ALA A 95 -14.60 -7.55 11.40
C ALA A 95 -13.26 -7.48 10.64
N MET A 96 -13.05 -6.41 9.90
CA MET A 96 -11.74 -6.09 9.33
C MET A 96 -10.84 -5.59 10.47
N VAL A 97 -9.88 -6.41 10.88
CA VAL A 97 -8.94 -6.09 11.98
C VAL A 97 -8.20 -4.78 11.67
N GLY A 98 -8.20 -3.86 12.64
CA GLY A 98 -7.58 -2.54 12.48
C GLY A 98 -8.37 -1.56 11.62
N VAL A 99 -9.60 -1.88 11.20
CA VAL A 99 -10.52 -0.94 10.52
C VAL A 99 -11.80 -0.79 11.34
N ALA A 100 -12.39 -1.91 11.77
CA ALA A 100 -13.60 -1.94 12.59
C ALA A 100 -13.44 -1.24 13.93
N ALA A 101 -12.22 -1.30 14.46
CA ALA A 101 -11.80 -0.72 15.71
C ALA A 101 -10.28 -0.45 15.67
N PRO A 102 -9.77 0.48 16.50
CA PRO A 102 -8.35 0.63 16.73
C PRO A 102 -7.70 -0.67 17.22
N VAL A 103 -6.40 -0.81 16.95
CA VAL A 103 -5.58 -1.93 17.39
C VAL A 103 -4.39 -1.42 18.21
N PRO A 104 -3.93 -2.14 19.24
CA PRO A 104 -2.85 -1.67 20.10
C PRO A 104 -1.48 -1.62 19.39
N GLU A 105 -1.34 -2.22 18.21
CA GLU A 105 -0.06 -2.28 17.49
C GLU A 105 0.21 -1.07 16.58
N SER A 106 -0.70 -0.09 16.56
CA SER A 106 -0.59 1.13 15.74
C SER A 106 -1.30 2.33 16.39
N PRO A 107 -0.77 3.57 16.25
CA PRO A 107 -1.48 4.79 16.66
C PRO A 107 -2.63 5.17 15.70
N GLU A 108 -2.71 4.49 14.56
CA GLU A 108 -3.70 4.69 13.51
C GLU A 108 -4.54 3.41 13.28
N PHE A 109 -5.71 3.59 12.69
CA PHE A 109 -6.57 2.51 12.20
C PHE A 109 -6.90 2.78 10.74
N GLY A 110 -7.17 1.72 9.98
CA GLY A 110 -7.51 1.79 8.57
C GLY A 110 -8.85 2.47 8.31
N VAL A 111 -8.98 3.03 7.12
CA VAL A 111 -10.14 3.83 6.69
C VAL A 111 -10.68 3.25 5.39
N LEU A 112 -12.00 3.11 5.32
CA LEU A 112 -12.69 2.83 4.07
C LEU A 112 -13.00 4.15 3.36
N THR A 113 -12.32 4.40 2.24
CA THR A 113 -12.54 5.57 1.37
C THR A 113 -12.11 5.21 -0.04
N SER A 114 -12.88 5.64 -1.04
CA SER A 114 -12.62 5.30 -2.43
C SER A 114 -11.48 6.14 -3.03
N GLN A 115 -10.80 5.57 -4.01
CA GLN A 115 -9.63 6.18 -4.66
C GLN A 115 -9.93 7.58 -5.25
N ASP A 116 -11.12 7.79 -5.81
CA ASP A 116 -11.58 9.09 -6.35
C ASP A 116 -11.76 10.17 -5.27
N ARG A 117 -11.86 9.79 -3.98
CA ARG A 117 -11.86 10.71 -2.83
C ARG A 117 -10.48 10.86 -2.20
N LEU A 118 -9.67 9.80 -2.24
CA LEU A 118 -8.29 9.83 -1.75
C LEU A 118 -7.37 10.68 -2.64
N GLU A 119 -7.40 10.47 -3.95
CA GLU A 119 -6.50 11.16 -4.89
C GLU A 119 -6.56 12.69 -4.80
N PRO A 120 -7.74 13.35 -4.70
CA PRO A 120 -7.80 14.80 -4.49
C PRO A 120 -7.13 15.27 -3.20
N ILE A 121 -7.20 14.49 -2.11
CA ILE A 121 -6.54 14.82 -0.84
C ILE A 121 -5.01 14.78 -1.02
N LEU A 122 -4.50 13.76 -1.74
CA LEU A 122 -3.08 13.61 -2.03
C LEU A 122 -2.58 14.66 -3.03
N LEU A 123 -3.37 15.00 -4.04
CA LEU A 123 -3.05 16.04 -5.01
C LEU A 123 -2.97 17.41 -4.34
N ALA A 124 -3.85 17.69 -3.38
CA ALA A 124 -3.87 18.92 -2.60
C ALA A 124 -2.78 19.00 -1.51
N ALA A 125 -1.98 17.95 -1.32
CA ALA A 125 -0.84 18.01 -0.41
C ALA A 125 0.22 18.99 -0.98
N PRO A 126 0.87 19.83 -0.14
CA PRO A 126 1.86 20.80 -0.61
C PRO A 126 2.92 20.17 -1.50
N GLY A 127 3.30 20.86 -2.58
CA GLY A 127 4.40 20.45 -3.45
C GLY A 127 4.35 20.92 -4.89
N ALA A 128 5.23 20.37 -5.72
CA ALA A 128 5.38 20.63 -7.14
C ALA A 128 4.08 20.29 -7.90
N PRO A 129 3.73 21.10 -8.91
CA PRO A 129 2.53 20.87 -9.69
C PRO A 129 2.63 19.55 -10.47
N VAL A 130 1.52 18.81 -10.50
CA VAL A 130 1.35 17.65 -11.37
C VAL A 130 1.07 18.13 -12.80
N ARG A 131 1.80 17.59 -13.78
CA ARG A 131 1.54 17.86 -15.20
C ARG A 131 0.60 16.79 -15.76
N PHE A 132 -0.69 17.10 -15.75
CA PHE A 132 -1.74 16.29 -16.39
C PHE A 132 -1.72 16.44 -17.91
N GLY A 133 -2.23 15.44 -18.63
CA GLY A 133 -2.23 15.38 -20.09
C GLY A 133 -0.84 15.13 -20.70
N VAL A 134 0.13 14.67 -19.92
CA VAL A 134 1.50 14.44 -20.36
C VAL A 134 1.85 12.96 -20.20
N GLU A 135 2.15 12.30 -21.31
CA GLU A 135 2.40 10.85 -21.37
C GLU A 135 3.88 10.58 -21.61
N VAL A 136 4.48 9.68 -20.81
CA VAL A 136 5.81 9.14 -21.13
C VAL A 136 5.64 8.00 -22.13
N VAL A 137 6.30 8.13 -23.27
CA VAL A 137 6.21 7.16 -24.38
C VAL A 137 7.49 6.33 -24.55
N ASP A 138 8.63 6.83 -24.05
CA ASP A 138 9.91 6.13 -24.11
C ASP A 138 10.81 6.56 -22.95
N VAL A 139 11.66 5.64 -22.49
CA VAL A 139 12.66 5.89 -21.45
C VAL A 139 13.96 5.18 -21.81
N ALA A 140 15.07 5.89 -21.65
CA ALA A 140 16.40 5.35 -21.88
C ALA A 140 17.34 5.74 -20.73
N GLU A 141 18.04 4.76 -20.17
CA GLU A 141 19.10 5.03 -19.20
C GLU A 141 20.33 5.65 -19.91
N GLU A 142 20.85 6.74 -19.33
CA GLU A 142 22.09 7.39 -19.72
C GLU A 142 23.14 7.23 -18.60
N HIS A 143 24.40 7.64 -18.83
CA HIS A 143 25.49 7.43 -17.86
C HIS A 143 25.21 8.06 -16.48
N ASP A 144 24.56 9.22 -16.45
CA ASP A 144 24.35 10.03 -15.25
C ASP A 144 22.87 10.30 -14.92
N GLY A 145 21.96 9.58 -15.56
CA GLY A 145 20.52 9.79 -15.40
C GLY A 145 19.66 8.90 -16.29
N VAL A 146 18.40 9.31 -16.45
CA VAL A 146 17.42 8.70 -17.34
C VAL A 146 16.88 9.80 -18.24
N LEU A 147 16.89 9.58 -19.55
CA LEU A 147 16.23 10.43 -20.52
C LEU A 147 14.84 9.86 -20.81
N ALA A 148 13.81 10.62 -20.50
CA ALA A 148 12.42 10.28 -20.81
C ALA A 148 11.93 11.14 -21.98
N THR A 149 11.23 10.50 -22.92
CA THR A 149 10.50 11.16 -24.01
C THR A 149 9.02 11.23 -23.63
N LEU A 150 8.49 12.44 -23.62
CA LEU A 150 7.13 12.77 -23.19
C LEU A 150 6.35 13.37 -24.34
N VAL A 151 5.04 13.10 -24.40
CA VAL A 151 4.08 13.74 -25.29
C VAL A 151 3.14 14.58 -24.45
N ASP A 152 3.14 15.90 -24.66
CA ASP A 152 2.19 16.84 -24.05
C ASP A 152 0.96 16.94 -24.96
N HIS A 153 -0.09 16.19 -24.63
CA HIS A 153 -1.34 16.12 -25.41
C HIS A 153 -2.10 17.45 -25.44
N GLY A 154 -1.81 18.38 -24.52
CA GLY A 154 -2.40 19.71 -24.52
C GLY A 154 -1.73 20.68 -25.50
N ARG A 155 -0.45 20.43 -25.82
CA ARG A 155 0.37 21.27 -26.71
C ARG A 155 0.71 20.61 -28.04
N ASP A 156 0.37 19.33 -28.21
CA ASP A 156 0.76 18.50 -29.34
C ASP A 156 2.28 18.57 -29.59
N ALA A 157 3.05 18.40 -28.50
CA ALA A 157 4.48 18.59 -28.49
C ALA A 157 5.21 17.40 -27.82
N GLU A 158 6.30 16.95 -28.45
CA GLU A 158 7.26 16.05 -27.83
C GLU A 158 8.23 16.85 -26.94
N LEU A 159 8.45 16.38 -25.73
CA LEU A 159 9.38 16.96 -24.76
C LEU A 159 10.37 15.90 -24.29
N ARG A 160 11.60 16.31 -24.00
CA ARG A 160 12.63 15.45 -23.41
C ARG A 160 13.01 15.94 -22.02
N VAL A 161 12.87 15.06 -21.04
CA VAL A 161 13.22 15.34 -19.64
C VAL A 161 14.37 14.44 -19.23
N ARG A 162 15.45 15.03 -18.70
CA ARG A 162 16.50 14.27 -18.02
C ARG A 162 16.22 14.25 -16.53
N ALA A 163 16.24 13.06 -15.93
CA ALA A 163 16.10 12.88 -14.49
C ALA A 163 17.29 12.12 -13.91
N ARG A 164 17.68 12.37 -12.66
CA ARG A 164 18.69 11.53 -11.98
C ARG A 164 18.15 10.14 -11.66
N TYR A 165 16.86 10.04 -11.36
CA TYR A 165 16.10 8.80 -11.21
C TYR A 165 14.72 8.92 -11.85
N LEU A 166 14.18 7.79 -12.31
CA LEU A 166 12.81 7.69 -12.79
C LEU A 166 12.03 6.69 -11.95
N LEU A 167 10.86 7.09 -11.46
CA LEU A 167 9.93 6.23 -10.73
C LEU A 167 8.68 5.95 -11.58
N GLY A 168 8.56 4.73 -12.08
CA GLY A 168 7.37 4.21 -12.74
C GLY A 168 6.30 3.83 -11.73
N ALA A 169 5.23 4.61 -11.68
CA ALA A 169 4.00 4.37 -10.93
C ALA A 169 2.77 4.43 -11.86
N ASP A 170 2.97 4.03 -13.12
CA ASP A 170 2.08 4.20 -14.28
C ASP A 170 1.12 3.02 -14.51
N GLY A 171 0.93 2.20 -13.47
CA GLY A 171 -0.12 1.18 -13.42
C GLY A 171 0.25 -0.17 -14.05
N ALA A 172 -0.74 -1.07 -14.11
CA ALA A 172 -0.51 -2.47 -14.51
C ALA A 172 0.06 -2.63 -15.93
N ASN A 173 -0.26 -1.70 -16.83
CA ASN A 173 0.23 -1.66 -18.21
C ASN A 173 1.42 -0.70 -18.37
N SER A 174 2.29 -0.62 -17.35
CA SER A 174 3.41 0.30 -17.26
C SER A 174 4.27 0.36 -18.53
N THR A 175 4.32 1.53 -19.15
CA THR A 175 5.24 1.86 -20.25
C THR A 175 6.68 1.82 -19.74
N VAL A 176 6.92 2.31 -18.52
CA VAL A 176 8.26 2.33 -17.90
C VAL A 176 8.83 0.92 -17.73
N ARG A 177 8.02 -0.03 -17.22
CA ARG A 177 8.42 -1.43 -17.06
C ARG A 177 8.75 -2.07 -18.41
N GLN A 178 7.90 -1.86 -19.42
CA GLN A 178 8.07 -2.43 -20.76
C GLN A 178 9.31 -1.88 -21.47
N ALA A 179 9.53 -0.57 -21.44
CA ALA A 179 10.69 0.08 -22.03
C ALA A 179 12.01 -0.33 -21.35
N SER A 180 11.96 -0.68 -20.05
CA SER A 180 13.11 -1.22 -19.31
C SER A 180 13.36 -2.72 -19.56
N GLY A 181 12.53 -3.37 -20.39
CA GLY A 181 12.64 -4.80 -20.69
C GLY A 181 12.37 -5.71 -19.48
N ILE A 182 11.62 -5.25 -18.48
CA ILE A 182 11.35 -6.02 -17.26
C ILE A 182 10.10 -6.88 -17.45
N GLY A 183 10.28 -8.20 -17.34
CA GLY A 183 9.18 -9.18 -17.38
C GLY A 183 8.35 -9.22 -16.11
N THR A 184 7.36 -10.12 -16.08
CA THR A 184 6.49 -10.34 -14.92
C THR A 184 6.32 -11.83 -14.64
N THR A 185 6.22 -12.19 -13.37
CA THR A 185 5.92 -13.54 -12.89
C THR A 185 4.58 -13.58 -12.17
N GLY A 186 3.99 -14.77 -12.04
CA GLY A 186 2.70 -14.98 -11.40
C GLY A 186 1.62 -15.47 -12.37
N PRO A 187 0.36 -15.59 -11.92
CA PRO A 187 -0.71 -16.17 -12.73
C PRO A 187 -1.10 -15.37 -13.98
N GLY A 188 -0.76 -14.08 -14.06
CA GLY A 188 -1.20 -13.20 -15.14
C GLY A 188 -2.68 -12.85 -15.02
N ALA A 189 -3.43 -12.93 -16.12
CA ALA A 189 -4.86 -12.63 -16.11
C ALA A 189 -5.66 -13.75 -15.43
N LEU A 190 -6.35 -13.42 -14.33
CA LEU A 190 -7.24 -14.34 -13.62
C LEU A 190 -8.64 -14.42 -14.24
N GLY A 191 -9.04 -13.42 -15.02
CA GLY A 191 -10.31 -13.40 -15.75
C GLY A 191 -10.92 -12.01 -15.90
N PRO A 192 -11.96 -11.87 -16.73
CA PRO A 192 -12.69 -10.63 -16.92
C PRO A 192 -13.63 -10.36 -15.75
N PHE A 193 -13.55 -9.15 -15.20
CA PHE A 193 -14.43 -8.65 -14.14
C PHE A 193 -15.13 -7.38 -14.63
N THR A 194 -16.29 -7.09 -14.04
CA THR A 194 -16.99 -5.84 -14.30
C THR A 194 -17.35 -5.19 -12.98
N THR A 195 -17.18 -3.86 -12.94
CA THR A 195 -17.69 -3.03 -11.86
C THR A 195 -18.85 -2.19 -12.38
N VAL A 196 -20.00 -2.26 -11.71
CA VAL A 196 -21.20 -1.50 -11.98
C VAL A 196 -21.41 -0.50 -10.84
N VAL A 197 -21.32 0.78 -11.14
CA VAL A 197 -21.69 1.85 -10.20
C VAL A 197 -23.16 2.16 -10.41
N PHE A 198 -23.94 2.16 -9.33
CA PHE A 198 -25.37 2.38 -9.37
C PHE A 198 -25.86 3.15 -8.15
N ASP A 199 -27.05 3.71 -8.26
CA ASP A 199 -27.79 4.26 -7.13
C ASP A 199 -29.01 3.39 -6.80
N ALA A 200 -29.32 3.26 -5.50
CA ALA A 200 -30.45 2.50 -4.99
C ALA A 200 -30.72 2.86 -3.52
N ASP A 201 -31.99 2.82 -3.12
CA ASP A 201 -32.40 3.03 -1.73
C ASP A 201 -32.09 1.81 -0.84
N LEU A 202 -30.83 1.68 -0.44
CA LEU A 202 -30.34 0.62 0.44
C LEU A 202 -30.15 1.12 1.88
N ARG A 203 -31.07 1.97 2.38
CA ARG A 203 -30.99 2.55 3.74
C ARG A 203 -30.88 1.52 4.86
N TRP A 204 -31.44 0.32 4.68
CA TRP A 204 -31.32 -0.77 5.67
C TRP A 204 -29.85 -1.16 5.93
N CYS A 205 -28.94 -0.95 4.98
CA CYS A 205 -27.51 -1.20 5.18
C CYS A 205 -26.91 -0.36 6.32
N ALA A 206 -27.51 0.78 6.65
CA ALA A 206 -27.10 1.58 7.80
C ALA A 206 -27.43 0.89 9.15
N GLU A 207 -28.44 0.01 9.19
CA GLU A 207 -28.78 -0.82 10.36
C GLU A 207 -27.84 -2.03 10.50
N GLN A 208 -27.21 -2.45 9.38
CA GLN A 208 -26.27 -3.56 9.32
C GLN A 208 -25.02 -3.17 8.51
N PRO A 209 -24.22 -2.22 9.01
CA PRO A 209 -23.13 -1.64 8.25
C PRO A 209 -22.07 -2.69 7.90
N ALA A 210 -21.58 -2.60 6.67
CA ALA A 210 -20.42 -3.32 6.16
C ALA A 210 -19.81 -2.58 4.96
N GLY A 211 -18.49 -2.66 4.84
CA GLY A 211 -17.74 -2.05 3.76
C GLY A 211 -17.79 -2.89 2.49
N VAL A 212 -18.12 -4.17 2.65
CA VAL A 212 -18.27 -5.18 1.60
C VAL A 212 -19.37 -6.17 2.00
N TYR A 213 -20.32 -6.40 1.09
CA TYR A 213 -21.31 -7.48 1.17
C TYR A 213 -21.01 -8.48 0.05
N LEU A 214 -20.53 -9.66 0.41
CA LEU A 214 -20.21 -10.73 -0.51
C LEU A 214 -21.45 -11.61 -0.68
N THR A 215 -21.93 -11.71 -1.92
CA THR A 215 -23.10 -12.51 -2.29
C THR A 215 -22.71 -13.67 -3.19
N ALA A 216 -23.61 -14.63 -3.39
CA ALA A 216 -23.42 -15.66 -4.40
C ALA A 216 -23.26 -15.05 -5.79
N HIS A 217 -23.97 -13.95 -6.08
CA HIS A 217 -24.04 -13.29 -7.38
C HIS A 217 -23.10 -12.07 -7.51
N GLY A 218 -21.98 -12.05 -6.80
CA GLY A 218 -21.01 -10.96 -6.84
C GLY A 218 -20.91 -10.19 -5.53
N THR A 219 -20.33 -9.01 -5.57
CA THR A 219 -19.97 -8.26 -4.37
C THR A 219 -20.54 -6.86 -4.42
N PHE A 220 -21.15 -6.41 -3.32
CA PHE A 220 -21.59 -5.02 -3.16
C PHE A 220 -20.67 -4.25 -2.22
N ALA A 221 -20.47 -2.97 -2.50
CA ALA A 221 -19.79 -2.05 -1.60
C ALA A 221 -20.48 -0.66 -1.62
N PRO A 222 -20.80 -0.06 -0.46
CA PRO A 222 -21.28 1.31 -0.39
C PRO A 222 -20.13 2.25 -0.76
N LEU A 223 -20.31 3.19 -1.69
CA LEU A 223 -19.22 4.00 -2.23
C LEU A 223 -18.85 5.19 -1.36
N TYR A 224 -19.85 5.95 -0.91
CA TYR A 224 -19.67 7.16 -0.08
C TYR A 224 -20.58 7.13 1.14
N PRO A 225 -20.22 7.79 2.26
CA PRO A 225 -21.10 7.92 3.42
C PRO A 225 -22.46 8.56 3.09
N GLU A 226 -22.49 9.46 2.10
CA GLU A 226 -23.70 10.14 1.63
C GLU A 226 -24.57 9.31 0.66
N GLY A 227 -24.09 8.17 0.15
CA GLY A 227 -24.83 7.29 -0.76
C GLY A 227 -24.03 6.81 -1.97
N GLY A 228 -24.67 6.00 -2.82
CA GLY A 228 -24.06 5.38 -4.00
C GLY A 228 -23.43 4.02 -3.72
N TRP A 229 -23.50 3.13 -4.72
CA TRP A 229 -23.12 1.73 -4.59
C TRP A 229 -22.29 1.25 -5.77
N ALA A 230 -21.43 0.27 -5.51
CA ALA A 230 -20.78 -0.51 -6.54
C ALA A 230 -21.12 -1.99 -6.36
N TRP A 231 -21.45 -2.64 -7.47
CA TRP A 231 -21.44 -4.09 -7.61
C TRP A 231 -20.24 -4.50 -8.45
N PHE A 232 -19.55 -5.58 -8.08
CA PHE A 232 -18.49 -6.14 -8.90
C PHE A 232 -18.46 -7.67 -8.84
N GLY A 233 -18.15 -8.28 -9.98
CA GLY A 233 -18.10 -9.72 -10.15
C GLY A 233 -17.53 -10.13 -11.50
N SER A 234 -17.45 -11.44 -11.73
CA SER A 234 -17.06 -12.00 -13.02
C SER A 234 -17.96 -11.48 -14.13
N THR A 235 -17.35 -11.07 -15.25
CA THR A 235 -18.12 -10.59 -16.41
C THR A 235 -18.88 -11.77 -17.02
N PRO A 236 -20.22 -11.67 -17.20
CA PRO A 236 -21.00 -12.72 -17.84
C PRO A 236 -20.48 -13.02 -19.25
N ALA A 237 -20.35 -14.30 -19.59
CA ALA A 237 -20.03 -14.73 -20.95
C ALA A 237 -21.31 -14.81 -21.79
N THR A 238 -21.80 -13.68 -22.32
CA THR A 238 -23.01 -13.61 -23.15
C THR A 238 -22.72 -13.09 -24.56
N ALA A 239 -23.45 -13.60 -25.56
CA ALA A 239 -23.37 -13.13 -26.94
C ALA A 239 -24.20 -11.84 -27.18
N GLU A 240 -25.17 -11.56 -26.30
CA GLU A 240 -26.00 -10.36 -26.32
C GLU A 240 -25.49 -9.29 -25.34
N PRO A 241 -25.83 -8.00 -25.54
CA PRO A 241 -25.53 -6.94 -24.59
C PRO A 241 -26.10 -7.28 -23.20
N THR A 242 -25.24 -7.26 -22.19
CA THR A 242 -25.63 -7.56 -20.81
C THR A 242 -26.51 -6.45 -20.24
N ASP A 243 -27.72 -6.80 -19.76
CA ASP A 243 -28.53 -5.90 -18.93
C ASP A 243 -27.97 -5.89 -17.50
N TRP A 244 -27.14 -4.88 -17.22
CA TRP A 244 -26.51 -4.72 -15.90
C TRP A 244 -27.50 -4.38 -14.79
N ALA A 245 -28.65 -3.79 -15.10
CA ALA A 245 -29.67 -3.55 -14.10
C ALA A 245 -30.32 -4.86 -13.65
N GLU A 246 -30.55 -5.79 -14.59
CA GLU A 246 -31.03 -7.14 -14.26
C GLU A 246 -29.99 -7.94 -13.46
N VAL A 247 -28.70 -7.85 -13.82
CA VAL A 247 -27.61 -8.50 -13.06
C VAL A 247 -27.57 -8.01 -11.61
N VAL A 248 -27.63 -6.68 -11.42
CA VAL A 248 -27.67 -6.08 -10.07
C VAL A 248 -28.96 -6.49 -9.34
N ALA A 249 -30.13 -6.44 -9.99
CA ALA A 249 -31.40 -6.84 -9.40
C ALA A 249 -31.40 -8.30 -8.93
N ARG A 250 -30.82 -9.21 -9.70
CA ARG A 250 -30.66 -10.62 -9.30
C ARG A 250 -29.78 -10.76 -8.07
N ALA A 251 -28.69 -9.99 -7.99
CA ALA A 251 -27.79 -10.00 -6.85
C ALA A 251 -28.39 -9.30 -5.61
N LEU A 252 -29.32 -8.35 -5.80
CA LEU A 252 -30.11 -7.75 -4.72
C LEU A 252 -31.05 -8.79 -4.09
N GLY A 253 -31.66 -9.65 -4.92
CA GLY A 253 -32.51 -10.76 -4.51
C GLY A 253 -34.01 -10.46 -4.62
N PRO A 254 -34.87 -11.49 -4.56
CA PRO A 254 -36.31 -11.39 -4.83
C PRO A 254 -37.08 -10.57 -3.78
N ALA A 255 -36.53 -10.43 -2.57
CA ALA A 255 -37.13 -9.60 -1.52
C ALA A 255 -36.84 -8.10 -1.69
N ALA A 256 -36.00 -7.73 -2.66
CA ALA A 256 -35.67 -6.33 -2.91
C ALA A 256 -36.84 -5.62 -3.61
N ASP A 257 -37.47 -4.68 -2.92
CA ASP A 257 -38.45 -3.75 -3.49
C ASP A 257 -37.79 -2.43 -3.89
N VAL A 258 -36.62 -2.51 -4.51
CA VAL A 258 -35.82 -1.35 -4.93
C VAL A 258 -35.29 -1.55 -6.33
N LYS A 259 -35.25 -0.47 -7.11
CA LYS A 259 -34.66 -0.46 -8.45
C LYS A 259 -33.26 0.13 -8.41
N ALA A 260 -32.29 -0.59 -8.96
CA ALA A 260 -30.95 -0.07 -9.17
C ALA A 260 -30.91 0.81 -10.43
N GLU A 261 -30.50 2.07 -10.28
CA GLU A 261 -30.18 2.97 -11.38
C GLU A 261 -28.70 2.82 -11.74
N VAL A 262 -28.41 2.14 -12.85
CA VAL A 262 -27.02 1.96 -13.30
C VAL A 262 -26.48 3.28 -13.85
N LEU A 263 -25.43 3.79 -13.21
CA LEU A 263 -24.78 5.05 -13.56
C LEU A 263 -23.56 4.83 -14.45
N ARG A 264 -22.80 3.76 -14.20
CA ARG A 264 -21.58 3.45 -14.95
C ARG A 264 -21.26 1.97 -14.92
N VAL A 265 -20.73 1.46 -16.01
CA VAL A 265 -20.24 0.09 -16.13
C VAL A 265 -18.79 0.15 -16.62
N GLN A 266 -17.89 -0.56 -15.95
CA GLN A 266 -16.50 -0.67 -16.34
C GLN A 266 -16.06 -2.13 -16.36
N PRO A 267 -15.86 -2.71 -17.55
CA PRO A 267 -15.15 -3.98 -17.72
C PRO A 267 -13.65 -3.80 -17.46
N TRP A 268 -13.03 -4.79 -16.83
CA TRP A 268 -11.59 -4.82 -16.59
C TRP A 268 -11.10 -6.26 -16.47
N VAL A 269 -9.78 -6.46 -16.56
CA VAL A 269 -9.15 -7.76 -16.36
C VAL A 269 -8.48 -7.77 -15.01
N MET A 270 -8.80 -8.77 -14.18
CA MET A 270 -8.13 -8.96 -12.91
C MET A 270 -6.77 -9.59 -13.15
N ASN A 271 -5.72 -8.76 -13.08
CA ASN A 271 -4.34 -9.19 -13.23
C ASN A 271 -3.71 -9.57 -11.88
N ALA A 272 -2.83 -10.56 -11.92
CA ALA A 272 -2.10 -11.07 -10.78
C ALA A 272 -0.64 -11.33 -11.20
N PHE A 273 0.25 -10.37 -10.94
CA PHE A 273 1.66 -10.51 -11.26
C PHE A 273 2.57 -9.70 -10.34
N VAL A 274 3.85 -10.07 -10.32
CA VAL A 274 4.96 -9.30 -9.75
C VAL A 274 6.04 -9.18 -10.83
N ALA A 275 6.58 -7.98 -11.04
CA ALA A 275 7.68 -7.72 -11.94
C ALA A 275 8.92 -8.52 -11.52
N GLU A 276 9.67 -9.04 -12.48
CA GLU A 276 10.88 -9.84 -12.20
C GLU A 276 11.96 -9.05 -11.47
N ARG A 277 11.94 -7.72 -11.63
CA ARG A 277 12.83 -6.76 -11.00
C ARG A 277 12.04 -5.50 -10.69
N PHE A 278 12.38 -4.83 -9.60
CA PHE A 278 11.81 -3.53 -9.22
C PHE A 278 12.71 -2.38 -9.67
N ARG A 279 13.92 -2.70 -10.16
CA ARG A 279 14.91 -1.73 -10.62
C ARG A 279 15.61 -2.18 -11.90
N HIS A 280 15.88 -1.22 -12.78
CA HIS A 280 16.87 -1.31 -13.86
C HIS A 280 17.74 -0.04 -13.79
N GLY A 281 18.92 -0.16 -13.20
CA GLY A 281 19.81 0.97 -12.97
C GLY A 281 19.11 2.11 -12.20
N ARG A 282 18.91 3.25 -12.84
CA ARG A 282 18.23 4.45 -12.29
C ARG A 282 16.71 4.48 -12.50
N ILE A 283 16.14 3.46 -13.15
CA ILE A 283 14.70 3.28 -13.35
C ILE A 283 14.14 2.36 -12.26
N LEU A 284 13.11 2.80 -11.57
CA LEU A 284 12.51 2.16 -10.40
C LEU A 284 11.00 1.97 -10.65
N LEU A 285 10.43 0.85 -10.23
CA LEU A 285 9.00 0.53 -10.40
C LEU A 285 8.31 0.40 -9.05
N ALA A 286 7.12 0.98 -8.87
CA ALA A 286 6.32 0.85 -7.65
C ALA A 286 4.82 0.70 -7.92
N GLY A 287 4.08 0.14 -6.96
CA GLY A 287 2.63 -0.10 -7.10
C GLY A 287 2.31 -1.04 -8.26
N ASP A 288 1.19 -0.83 -8.95
CA ASP A 288 0.74 -1.68 -10.06
C ASP A 288 1.75 -1.81 -11.22
N ALA A 289 2.69 -0.86 -11.37
CA ALA A 289 3.79 -0.99 -12.32
C ALA A 289 4.75 -2.13 -11.94
N ALA A 290 4.91 -2.40 -10.65
CA ALA A 290 5.73 -3.47 -10.09
C ALA A 290 4.93 -4.71 -9.70
N HIS A 291 3.69 -4.59 -9.21
CA HIS A 291 2.86 -5.73 -8.81
C HIS A 291 1.38 -5.41 -8.97
N ALA A 292 0.68 -6.16 -9.81
CA ALA A 292 -0.77 -6.12 -9.89
C ALA A 292 -1.34 -7.20 -8.97
N LEU A 293 -2.10 -6.78 -7.96
CA LEU A 293 -2.67 -7.67 -6.96
C LEU A 293 -4.19 -7.79 -7.15
N PRO A 294 -4.77 -9.00 -7.05
CA PRO A 294 -6.21 -9.19 -7.03
C PRO A 294 -6.90 -8.37 -5.93
N ILE A 295 -8.15 -7.97 -6.18
CA ILE A 295 -8.89 -7.01 -5.33
C ILE A 295 -9.26 -7.58 -3.95
N PHE A 296 -9.36 -8.89 -3.81
CA PHE A 296 -9.84 -9.53 -2.59
C PHE A 296 -8.74 -9.57 -1.52
N GLY A 297 -8.91 -8.70 -0.53
CA GLY A 297 -7.94 -8.39 0.54
C GLY A 297 -7.58 -6.91 0.58
N GLY A 298 -7.86 -6.13 -0.48
CA GLY A 298 -7.60 -4.68 -0.49
C GLY A 298 -6.12 -4.32 -0.37
N LEU A 299 -5.22 -5.15 -0.89
CA LEU A 299 -3.78 -5.04 -0.64
C LEU A 299 -3.02 -4.19 -1.68
N GLY A 300 -3.48 -4.15 -2.94
CA GLY A 300 -2.81 -3.50 -4.08
C GLY A 300 -2.24 -2.10 -3.79
N MET A 301 -3.14 -1.14 -3.60
CA MET A 301 -2.77 0.25 -3.32
C MET A 301 -1.85 0.37 -2.10
N ASN A 302 -2.16 -0.34 -1.02
CA ASN A 302 -1.42 -0.23 0.24
C ASN A 302 0.01 -0.75 0.12
N THR A 303 0.23 -1.85 -0.63
CA THR A 303 1.57 -2.35 -0.94
C THR A 303 2.35 -1.33 -1.75
N GLY A 304 1.72 -0.68 -2.73
CA GLY A 304 2.34 0.39 -3.51
C GLY A 304 2.72 1.63 -2.67
N LEU A 305 1.88 2.03 -1.72
CA LEU A 305 2.19 3.12 -0.78
C LEU A 305 3.39 2.75 0.12
N ALA A 306 3.46 1.49 0.58
CA ALA A 306 4.62 0.99 1.33
C ALA A 306 5.90 0.93 0.49
N ASP A 307 5.81 0.67 -0.81
CA ASP A 307 6.97 0.69 -1.71
C ASP A 307 7.61 2.07 -1.76
N VAL A 308 6.81 3.11 -2.03
CA VAL A 308 7.34 4.48 -2.16
C VAL A 308 7.79 5.02 -0.81
N HIS A 309 7.15 4.58 0.28
CA HIS A 309 7.61 4.91 1.62
C HIS A 309 8.99 4.32 1.95
N ASN A 310 9.26 3.09 1.50
CA ASN A 310 10.58 2.46 1.59
C ASN A 310 11.61 3.14 0.68
N LEU A 311 11.21 3.57 -0.52
CA LEU A 311 12.12 4.07 -1.55
C LEU A 311 12.51 5.55 -1.39
N CYS A 312 11.56 6.43 -1.05
CA CYS A 312 11.77 7.88 -1.18
C CYS A 312 12.89 8.42 -0.27
N TRP A 313 13.03 7.91 0.96
CA TRP A 313 14.10 8.35 1.86
C TRP A 313 15.49 7.90 1.38
N LYS A 314 15.57 6.76 0.68
CA LYS A 314 16.80 6.25 0.08
C LYS A 314 17.24 7.12 -1.08
N LEU A 315 16.29 7.47 -1.96
CA LEU A 315 16.51 8.41 -3.06
C LEU A 315 16.99 9.76 -2.54
N ALA A 316 16.29 10.32 -1.54
CA ALA A 316 16.71 11.56 -0.90
C ALA A 316 18.14 11.48 -0.35
N GLY A 317 18.52 10.34 0.24
CA GLY A 317 19.87 10.16 0.76
C GLY A 317 20.97 10.13 -0.29
N VAL A 318 20.72 9.48 -1.41
CA VAL A 318 21.65 9.47 -2.53
C VAL A 318 21.74 10.86 -3.19
N LEU A 319 20.61 11.51 -3.41
CA LEU A 319 20.54 12.82 -4.07
C LEU A 319 21.17 13.93 -3.24
N HIS A 320 20.96 13.91 -1.92
CA HIS A 320 21.61 14.84 -0.97
C HIS A 320 23.04 14.41 -0.57
N GLY A 321 23.49 13.28 -1.10
CA GLY A 321 24.87 12.82 -0.98
C GLY A 321 25.23 12.17 0.35
N TRP A 322 24.32 12.00 1.32
CA TRP A 322 24.62 11.34 2.59
C TRP A 322 24.49 9.80 2.55
N ALA A 323 24.08 9.22 1.42
CA ALA A 323 24.10 7.79 1.16
C ALA A 323 24.71 7.46 -0.22
N ASP A 324 25.27 6.26 -0.36
CA ASP A 324 25.75 5.72 -1.63
C ASP A 324 24.59 5.09 -2.44
N PRO A 325 24.64 5.07 -3.79
CA PRO A 325 23.64 4.40 -4.63
C PRO A 325 23.29 2.97 -4.21
N VAL A 326 24.20 2.23 -3.56
CA VAL A 326 23.94 0.89 -3.02
C VAL A 326 22.75 0.86 -2.06
N LEU A 327 22.47 1.96 -1.34
CA LEU A 327 21.30 2.05 -0.46
C LEU A 327 20.00 1.90 -1.26
N VAL A 328 19.90 2.46 -2.46
CA VAL A 328 18.71 2.31 -3.32
C VAL A 328 18.55 0.88 -3.80
N GLU A 329 19.62 0.10 -3.94
CA GLU A 329 19.54 -1.32 -4.33
C GLU A 329 18.80 -2.16 -3.30
N SER A 330 18.86 -1.77 -2.01
CA SER A 330 18.08 -2.43 -0.96
C SER A 330 16.57 -2.35 -1.18
N TYR A 331 16.06 -1.42 -2.00
CA TYR A 331 14.64 -1.33 -2.33
C TYR A 331 14.09 -2.64 -2.92
N GLU A 332 14.77 -3.19 -3.93
CA GLU A 332 14.34 -4.43 -4.57
C GLU A 332 14.44 -5.61 -3.60
N THR A 333 15.58 -5.73 -2.90
CA THR A 333 15.82 -6.80 -1.91
C THR A 333 14.77 -6.81 -0.79
N GLU A 334 14.26 -5.64 -0.41
CA GLU A 334 13.26 -5.52 0.65
C GLU A 334 11.81 -5.69 0.17
N ARG A 335 11.48 -5.12 -1.00
CA ARG A 335 10.08 -5.00 -1.46
C ARG A 335 9.64 -6.13 -2.38
N LEU A 336 10.54 -6.71 -3.16
CA LEU A 336 10.21 -7.83 -4.05
C LEU A 336 9.68 -9.06 -3.28
N PRO A 337 10.31 -9.52 -2.17
CA PRO A 337 9.79 -10.64 -1.39
C PRO A 337 8.41 -10.34 -0.76
N VAL A 338 8.20 -9.10 -0.31
CA VAL A 338 6.90 -8.67 0.23
C VAL A 338 5.83 -8.75 -0.86
N ALA A 339 6.10 -8.21 -2.05
CA ALA A 339 5.15 -8.26 -3.17
C ALA A 339 4.78 -9.70 -3.56
N HIS A 340 5.75 -10.62 -3.60
CA HIS A 340 5.48 -12.04 -3.84
C HIS A 340 4.60 -12.68 -2.75
N ARG A 341 4.87 -12.38 -1.48
CA ARG A 341 4.05 -12.87 -0.36
C ARG A 341 2.62 -12.35 -0.46
N THR A 342 2.47 -11.04 -0.69
CA THR A 342 1.16 -10.40 -0.85
C THR A 342 0.40 -10.95 -2.07
N LEU A 343 1.08 -11.18 -3.21
CA LEU A 343 0.48 -11.79 -4.40
C LEU A 343 -0.05 -13.20 -4.10
N ARG A 344 0.76 -14.05 -3.44
CA ARG A 344 0.35 -15.41 -3.11
C ARG A 344 -0.91 -15.41 -2.24
N GLN A 345 -0.98 -14.55 -1.23
CA GLN A 345 -2.16 -14.42 -0.38
C GLN A 345 -3.38 -13.88 -1.15
N ALA A 346 -3.22 -12.82 -1.93
CA ALA A 346 -4.31 -12.21 -2.68
C ALA A 346 -4.90 -13.18 -3.74
N VAL A 347 -4.05 -13.99 -4.39
CA VAL A 347 -4.49 -15.04 -5.31
C VAL A 347 -5.23 -16.16 -4.58
N ALA A 348 -4.72 -16.60 -3.42
CA ALA A 348 -5.38 -17.62 -2.61
C ALA A 348 -6.78 -17.16 -2.16
N ASN A 349 -6.88 -15.93 -1.66
CA ASN A 349 -8.15 -15.31 -1.27
C ASN A 349 -9.14 -15.26 -2.43
N THR A 350 -8.66 -14.80 -3.60
CA THR A 350 -9.48 -14.65 -4.80
C THR A 350 -10.04 -15.98 -5.30
N ARG A 351 -9.20 -17.01 -5.38
CA ARG A 351 -9.63 -18.36 -5.80
C ARG A 351 -10.68 -18.91 -4.85
N LEU A 352 -10.42 -18.80 -3.55
CA LEU A 352 -11.34 -19.27 -2.54
C LEU A 352 -12.72 -18.59 -2.64
N LEU A 353 -12.74 -17.27 -2.80
CA LEU A 353 -13.99 -16.54 -2.91
C LEU A 353 -14.77 -16.95 -4.15
N ILE A 354 -14.10 -17.06 -5.31
CA ILE A 354 -14.74 -17.48 -6.57
C ILE A 354 -15.33 -18.88 -6.41
N ASP A 355 -14.58 -19.82 -5.83
CA ASP A 355 -15.06 -21.20 -5.61
C ASP A 355 -16.33 -21.22 -4.77
N VAL A 356 -16.39 -20.42 -3.71
CA VAL A 356 -17.58 -20.40 -2.84
C VAL A 356 -18.75 -19.70 -3.50
N GLN A 357 -18.52 -18.58 -4.21
CA GLN A 357 -19.57 -17.94 -4.99
C GLN A 357 -20.17 -18.89 -6.02
N ASN A 358 -19.35 -19.72 -6.67
CA ASN A 358 -19.80 -20.76 -7.59
C ASN A 358 -20.66 -21.82 -6.87
N ARG A 359 -20.16 -22.43 -5.79
CA ARG A 359 -20.90 -23.45 -5.04
C ARG A 359 -22.24 -22.92 -4.51
N ARG A 360 -22.25 -21.70 -3.98
CA ARG A 360 -23.46 -21.06 -3.44
C ARG A 360 -24.49 -20.82 -4.54
N ARG A 361 -24.06 -20.28 -5.69
CA ARG A 361 -24.92 -20.10 -6.86
C ARG A 361 -25.50 -21.43 -7.37
N GLU A 362 -24.68 -22.48 -7.50
CA GLU A 362 -25.15 -23.81 -7.93
C GLU A 362 -26.23 -24.37 -7.00
N ARG A 363 -26.11 -24.16 -5.69
CA ARG A 363 -27.11 -24.58 -4.70
C ARG A 363 -28.41 -23.79 -4.84
N LEU A 364 -28.33 -22.48 -5.01
CA LEU A 364 -29.50 -21.61 -5.22
C LEU A 364 -30.23 -22.00 -6.52
N ASP A 365 -29.48 -22.22 -7.60
CA ASP A 365 -30.02 -22.65 -8.90
C ASP A 365 -30.68 -24.04 -8.81
N ALA A 366 -30.18 -24.92 -7.94
CA ALA A 366 -30.77 -26.24 -7.66
C ALA A 366 -31.98 -26.20 -6.70
N GLY A 367 -32.39 -25.02 -6.20
CA GLY A 367 -33.48 -24.87 -5.24
C GLY A 367 -33.19 -25.47 -3.87
N VAL A 368 -31.92 -25.69 -3.54
CA VAL A 368 -31.50 -26.16 -2.22
C VAL A 368 -31.67 -25.01 -1.22
N ALA A 369 -32.38 -25.27 -0.12
CA ALA A 369 -32.60 -24.25 0.90
C ALA A 369 -31.26 -23.63 1.37
N PRO A 370 -31.21 -22.30 1.56
CA PRO A 370 -30.09 -21.61 2.18
C PRO A 370 -29.70 -22.30 3.50
N THR A 371 -28.40 -22.51 3.71
CA THR A 371 -27.90 -23.02 4.98
C THR A 371 -27.12 -21.94 5.70
N ASP A 372 -27.42 -21.76 6.98
CA ASP A 372 -26.68 -20.88 7.90
C ASP A 372 -25.29 -21.44 8.26
N ALA A 373 -24.89 -22.59 7.70
CA ALA A 373 -23.57 -23.17 7.92
C ALA A 373 -22.50 -22.33 7.20
N VAL A 374 -21.52 -21.86 7.98
CA VAL A 374 -20.29 -21.24 7.46
C VAL A 374 -19.52 -22.30 6.69
N GLU A 375 -19.40 -22.13 5.36
CA GLU A 375 -18.55 -23.02 4.57
C GLU A 375 -17.08 -22.67 4.88
N LEU A 376 -16.30 -23.61 5.39
CA LEU A 376 -14.85 -23.39 5.55
C LEU A 376 -14.15 -23.33 4.19
N PRO A 377 -13.01 -22.61 4.08
CA PRO A 377 -12.29 -21.89 5.12
C PRO A 377 -12.62 -20.39 5.11
N TRP A 378 -13.85 -20.03 5.47
CA TRP A 378 -14.25 -18.65 5.74
C TRP A 378 -13.80 -18.22 7.15
N SER A 379 -12.72 -18.86 7.62
CA SER A 379 -12.14 -18.70 8.94
C SER A 379 -11.62 -17.28 9.15
N GLU A 380 -11.34 -16.96 10.42
CA GLU A 380 -10.68 -15.74 10.92
C GLU A 380 -9.50 -15.27 10.04
N GLN A 381 -8.84 -16.20 9.34
CA GLN A 381 -7.66 -15.98 8.51
C GLN A 381 -7.88 -15.12 7.26
N TYR A 382 -9.11 -15.04 6.72
CA TYR A 382 -9.33 -14.32 5.45
C TYR A 382 -9.20 -12.80 5.61
N PHE A 383 -9.62 -12.24 6.76
CA PHE A 383 -9.63 -10.79 7.03
C PHE A 383 -8.77 -10.35 8.22
N ALA A 384 -8.28 -11.28 9.06
CA ALA A 384 -7.17 -11.00 9.95
C ALA A 384 -5.87 -10.98 9.11
N GLN A 385 -5.52 -9.84 8.53
CA GLN A 385 -4.32 -9.71 7.70
C GLN A 385 -3.26 -8.82 8.37
N LEU A 386 -3.37 -8.58 9.68
CA LEU A 386 -2.49 -7.65 10.36
C LEU A 386 -1.02 -8.08 10.26
N GLY A 387 -0.75 -9.39 10.30
CA GLY A 387 0.59 -9.94 10.05
C GLY A 387 1.13 -9.67 8.65
N LEU A 388 0.27 -9.61 7.63
CA LEU A 388 0.65 -9.23 6.26
C LEU A 388 0.79 -7.71 6.10
N VAL A 389 -0.01 -6.93 6.82
CA VAL A 389 -0.06 -5.46 6.75
C VAL A 389 1.11 -4.81 7.52
N LEU A 390 1.43 -5.31 8.72
CA LEU A 390 2.44 -4.74 9.61
C LEU A 390 3.71 -5.59 9.75
N GLY A 391 3.64 -6.90 9.44
CA GLY A 391 4.71 -7.87 9.71
C GLY A 391 5.77 -8.02 8.62
N ALA A 392 5.99 -6.99 7.80
CA ALA A 392 7.10 -7.00 6.85
C ALA A 392 8.44 -7.05 7.62
N THR A 393 9.32 -7.97 7.20
CA THR A 393 10.67 -8.11 7.77
C THR A 393 11.69 -8.02 6.65
N TYR A 394 12.62 -7.08 6.76
CA TYR A 394 13.62 -6.77 5.75
C TYR A 394 14.97 -7.41 6.04
N ARG A 395 15.60 -7.95 5.00
CA ARG A 395 16.95 -8.52 5.04
C ARG A 395 17.74 -7.97 3.86
N SER A 396 18.57 -6.96 4.13
CA SER A 396 19.29 -6.22 3.08
C SER A 396 20.54 -5.57 3.66
N GLY A 397 21.36 -4.94 2.81
CA GLY A 397 22.48 -4.11 3.27
C GLY A 397 22.06 -2.89 4.10
N ALA A 398 20.78 -2.49 4.04
CA ALA A 398 20.23 -1.39 4.83
C ALA A 398 19.72 -1.83 6.23
N VAL A 399 20.03 -3.08 6.64
CA VAL A 399 19.69 -3.66 7.93
C VAL A 399 20.90 -4.41 8.47
N ARG A 400 21.32 -4.07 9.68
CA ARG A 400 22.39 -4.76 10.39
C ARG A 400 21.82 -5.79 11.34
N SER A 401 22.09 -7.08 11.08
CA SER A 401 21.72 -8.17 11.98
C SER A 401 22.46 -8.07 13.33
N ASP A 402 21.78 -8.44 14.40
CA ASP A 402 22.31 -8.56 15.77
C ASP A 402 22.64 -10.03 16.12
N GLY A 403 22.67 -10.93 15.14
CA GLY A 403 22.97 -12.36 15.32
C GLY A 403 21.75 -13.25 15.57
N GLU A 404 20.58 -12.66 15.88
CA GLU A 404 19.30 -13.35 15.88
C GLU A 404 18.55 -13.04 14.60
N ALA A 405 18.29 -14.07 13.78
CA ALA A 405 17.41 -13.90 12.64
C ALA A 405 15.98 -13.76 13.17
N ALA A 406 15.32 -12.65 12.84
CA ALA A 406 13.86 -12.56 12.97
C ALA A 406 13.24 -13.78 12.27
N PRO A 407 12.33 -14.53 12.92
CA PRO A 407 11.71 -15.68 12.30
C PRO A 407 11.01 -15.24 11.02
N GLU A 408 11.16 -16.05 9.97
CA GLU A 408 10.46 -15.81 8.70
C GLU A 408 8.96 -15.71 8.98
N PRO A 409 8.30 -14.64 8.52
CA PRO A 409 6.85 -14.53 8.67
C PRO A 409 6.19 -15.74 8.02
N SER A 410 5.45 -16.52 8.79
CA SER A 410 4.67 -17.64 8.26
C SER A 410 3.51 -17.09 7.43
N ASP A 411 3.26 -17.67 6.26
CA ASP A 411 2.07 -17.34 5.47
C ASP A 411 0.77 -17.87 6.12
N ALA A 412 0.90 -18.77 7.10
CA ALA A 412 -0.24 -19.26 7.88
C ALA A 412 -0.56 -18.38 9.11
N ASP A 413 0.35 -17.47 9.49
CA ASP A 413 0.14 -16.59 10.65
C ASP A 413 -0.44 -15.24 10.21
N THR A 414 -1.70 -15.06 10.56
CA THR A 414 -2.53 -13.90 10.25
C THR A 414 -2.34 -12.76 11.25
N ASN A 415 -1.79 -13.07 12.43
CA ASN A 415 -1.58 -12.12 13.50
C ASN A 415 -0.23 -11.40 13.34
N TYR A 416 -0.20 -10.15 13.78
CA TYR A 416 1.05 -9.42 13.89
C TYR A 416 1.60 -9.58 15.29
N VAL A 417 2.87 -9.94 15.41
CA VAL A 417 3.59 -10.02 16.69
C VAL A 417 4.60 -8.88 16.73
N PRO A 418 4.42 -7.88 17.61
CA PRO A 418 5.37 -6.78 17.77
C PRO A 418 6.74 -7.28 18.20
N GLY A 419 7.79 -6.73 17.60
CA GLY A 419 9.18 -6.98 17.99
C GLY A 419 10.11 -5.96 17.35
N ALA A 420 11.24 -5.69 18.03
CA ALA A 420 12.24 -4.72 17.58
C ALA A 420 13.50 -5.36 16.99
N GLU A 421 13.40 -6.59 16.48
CA GLU A 421 14.48 -7.24 15.74
C GLU A 421 14.84 -6.46 14.47
N PRO A 422 16.14 -6.37 14.10
CA PRO A 422 16.55 -5.71 12.87
C PRO A 422 15.79 -6.21 11.64
N GLY A 423 15.29 -5.25 10.85
CA GLY A 423 14.49 -5.49 9.65
C GLY A 423 12.98 -5.43 9.86
N ARG A 424 12.49 -5.54 11.10
CA ARG A 424 11.04 -5.42 11.39
C ARG A 424 10.58 -3.97 11.44
N ARG A 425 9.28 -3.74 11.27
CA ARG A 425 8.64 -2.47 11.62
C ARG A 425 8.81 -2.22 13.11
N MET A 426 9.25 -1.01 13.50
CA MET A 426 9.32 -0.61 14.90
C MET A 426 7.94 -0.76 15.56
N PRO A 427 7.81 -1.41 16.73
CA PRO A 427 6.56 -1.50 17.46
C PRO A 427 5.99 -0.11 17.78
N HIS A 428 4.66 0.04 17.68
CA HIS A 428 3.97 1.20 18.25
C HIS A 428 4.02 1.09 19.77
N LEU A 429 4.63 2.08 20.40
CA LEU A 429 4.66 2.27 21.85
C LEU A 429 4.45 3.75 22.12
N TRP A 430 3.83 4.07 23.25
CA TRP A 430 3.64 5.45 23.67
C TRP A 430 4.87 5.96 24.41
N LEU A 431 5.39 7.10 23.95
CA LEU A 431 6.44 7.86 24.63
C LEU A 431 5.83 8.74 25.72
N GLU A 432 6.66 9.25 26.64
CA GLU A 432 6.19 10.05 27.79
C GLU A 432 5.44 11.33 27.39
N ASP A 433 5.78 11.91 26.23
CA ASP A 433 5.14 13.11 25.70
C ASP A 433 3.86 12.82 24.89
N GLY A 434 3.39 11.57 24.90
CA GLY A 434 2.18 11.12 24.20
C GLY A 434 2.37 10.90 22.70
N ARG A 435 3.59 11.01 22.15
CA ARG A 435 3.88 10.59 20.77
C ARG A 435 3.99 9.07 20.68
N SER A 436 3.76 8.53 19.49
CA SER A 436 4.16 7.17 19.18
C SER A 436 5.67 7.10 18.90
N THR A 437 6.31 5.98 19.22
CA THR A 437 7.62 5.58 18.64
C THR A 437 7.70 5.71 17.11
N LEU A 438 6.59 5.56 16.38
CA LEU A 438 6.53 5.74 14.93
C LEU A 438 6.58 7.21 14.50
N ASP A 439 6.26 8.13 15.41
CA ASP A 439 6.38 9.58 15.22
C ASP A 439 7.80 10.09 15.58
N ALA A 440 8.65 9.24 16.18
CA ALA A 440 10.04 9.57 16.51
C ALA A 440 10.91 9.73 15.25
N VAL A 441 10.51 9.07 14.16
CA VAL A 441 11.19 9.14 12.85
C VAL A 441 10.57 10.23 11.97
N GLY A 442 11.41 11.07 11.38
CA GLY A 442 11.04 12.11 10.42
C GLY A 442 11.91 12.04 9.17
N GLU A 443 12.44 13.18 8.74
CA GLU A 443 13.49 13.28 7.72
C GLU A 443 14.89 12.92 8.28
N CYS A 444 14.93 11.92 9.17
CA CYS A 444 16.14 11.47 9.85
C CYS A 444 15.97 10.04 10.41
N PHE A 445 17.09 9.43 10.79
CA PHE A 445 17.09 8.22 11.61
C PHE A 445 16.73 8.57 13.07
N ALA A 446 16.17 7.62 13.80
CA ALA A 446 15.92 7.76 15.24
C ALA A 446 16.64 6.66 16.03
N LEU A 447 17.24 7.00 17.16
CA LEU A 447 17.81 6.06 18.12
C LEU A 447 16.94 6.10 19.40
N LEU A 448 16.25 5.00 19.67
CA LEU A 448 15.40 4.85 20.85
C LEU A 448 16.19 4.12 21.94
N THR A 449 16.32 4.72 23.12
CA THR A 449 17.12 4.14 24.21
C THR A 449 16.60 4.56 25.59
N PRO A 450 16.75 3.73 26.63
CA PRO A 450 16.47 4.13 28.01
C PRO A 450 17.43 5.21 28.55
N ASP A 451 18.63 5.34 27.96
CA ASP A 451 19.65 6.29 28.41
C ASP A 451 20.17 7.17 27.23
N PRO A 452 19.41 8.20 26.83
CA PRO A 452 19.80 9.10 25.73
C PRO A 452 21.14 9.77 25.95
N VAL A 453 21.43 10.23 27.17
CA VAL A 453 22.65 10.99 27.52
C VAL A 453 23.90 10.18 27.20
N ARG A 454 23.89 8.88 27.53
CA ARG A 454 25.00 7.98 27.23
C ARG A 454 25.20 7.76 25.73
N TRP A 455 24.11 7.70 24.96
CA TRP A 455 24.19 7.48 23.51
C TRP A 455 24.52 8.75 22.73
N GLU A 456 24.10 9.93 23.19
CA GLU A 456 24.50 11.22 22.62
C GLU A 456 26.03 11.38 22.61
N GLN A 457 26.70 11.00 23.71
CA GLN A 457 28.16 11.03 23.81
C GLN A 457 28.86 10.09 22.80
N ARG A 458 28.14 9.11 22.26
CA ARG A 458 28.64 8.07 21.34
C ARG A 458 28.19 8.27 19.89
N ALA A 459 27.31 9.23 19.64
CA ALA A 459 26.61 9.43 18.37
C ALA A 459 27.15 10.62 17.56
N SER A 460 28.46 10.87 17.58
CA SER A 460 29.07 11.82 16.64
C SER A 460 28.95 11.28 15.20
N VAL A 461 27.92 11.70 14.47
CA VAL A 461 27.57 11.13 13.16
C VAL A 461 27.33 12.23 12.13
N ALA A 462 27.75 11.98 10.88
CA ALA A 462 27.52 12.86 9.74
C ALA A 462 26.09 12.76 9.16
N HIS A 463 25.23 11.94 9.76
CA HIS A 463 23.88 11.65 9.27
C HIS A 463 22.83 12.35 10.16
N PRO A 464 21.67 12.73 9.62
CA PRO A 464 20.55 13.19 10.45
C PRO A 464 20.10 12.08 11.40
N LEU A 465 20.36 12.24 12.69
CA LEU A 465 20.01 11.31 13.75
C LEU A 465 19.32 12.06 14.89
N ARG A 466 18.17 11.57 15.32
CA ARG A 466 17.51 12.00 16.55
C ARG A 466 17.66 10.91 17.62
N ILE A 467 17.94 11.30 18.85
CA ILE A 467 17.96 10.37 19.99
C ILE A 467 16.75 10.69 20.85
N GLU A 468 15.97 9.67 21.20
CA GLU A 468 14.72 9.81 21.95
C GLU A 468 14.71 8.79 23.09
N THR A 469 14.15 9.19 24.23
CA THR A 469 13.99 8.31 25.39
C THR A 469 12.95 7.23 25.08
N LEU A 470 13.33 5.97 25.27
CA LEU A 470 12.41 4.84 25.33
C LEU A 470 12.06 4.59 26.80
N PRO A 471 10.79 4.70 27.21
CA PRO A 471 10.38 4.39 28.58
C PRO A 471 10.80 2.99 29.01
N ASP A 472 11.23 2.85 30.27
CA ASP A 472 11.79 1.60 30.81
C ASP A 472 10.83 0.40 30.66
N GLU A 473 9.51 0.64 30.75
CA GLU A 473 8.47 -0.38 30.60
C GLU A 473 8.47 -1.06 29.21
N HIS A 474 9.00 -0.40 28.19
CA HIS A 474 9.02 -0.91 26.81
C HIS A 474 10.29 -1.68 26.46
N ARG A 475 11.27 -1.73 27.37
CA ARG A 475 12.58 -2.35 27.15
C ARG A 475 12.51 -3.83 26.83
N GLU A 476 11.71 -4.56 27.60
CA GLU A 476 11.57 -6.02 27.45
C GLU A 476 11.02 -6.37 26.07
N LEU A 477 9.96 -5.69 25.62
CA LEU A 477 9.37 -5.87 24.29
C LEU A 477 10.37 -5.56 23.16
N CYS A 478 11.24 -4.57 23.37
CA CYS A 478 12.30 -4.23 22.40
C CYS A 478 13.53 -5.16 22.50
N GLY A 479 13.60 -6.01 23.53
CA GLY A 479 14.75 -6.88 23.81
C GLY A 479 15.99 -6.13 24.29
N LEU A 480 15.82 -5.05 25.06
CA LEU A 480 16.88 -4.16 25.53
C LEU A 480 17.17 -4.29 27.03
N GLY A 481 18.45 -4.29 27.39
CA GLY A 481 18.94 -3.97 28.73
C GLY A 481 18.93 -2.47 29.01
N ALA A 482 19.47 -2.07 30.17
CA ALA A 482 19.43 -0.67 30.63
C ALA A 482 20.24 0.28 29.73
N ASP A 483 21.27 -0.26 29.10
CA ASP A 483 22.17 0.49 28.23
C ASP A 483 21.85 0.29 26.74
N GLY A 484 20.78 -0.45 26.42
CA GLY A 484 20.43 -0.85 25.06
C GLY A 484 19.93 0.31 24.20
N ALA A 485 19.87 0.07 22.89
CA ALA A 485 19.27 1.01 21.93
C ALA A 485 18.74 0.30 20.68
N VAL A 486 17.77 0.94 20.02
CA VAL A 486 17.24 0.53 18.72
C VAL A 486 17.40 1.68 17.74
N LEU A 487 18.09 1.44 16.62
CA LEU A 487 18.17 2.38 15.50
C LEU A 487 17.03 2.13 14.53
N VAL A 488 16.20 3.14 14.30
CA VAL A 488 15.04 3.11 13.43
C VAL A 488 15.29 3.98 12.20
N ARG A 489 14.99 3.42 11.02
CA ARG A 489 15.08 4.07 9.71
C ARG A 489 14.00 5.11 9.53
N PRO A 490 14.17 6.04 8.57
CA PRO A 490 13.12 7.01 8.26
C PRO A 490 11.80 6.37 7.79
N ASP A 491 11.78 5.14 7.28
CA ASP A 491 10.55 4.41 6.96
C ASP A 491 9.94 3.64 8.16
N GLY A 492 10.48 3.82 9.37
CA GLY A 492 9.97 3.21 10.60
C GLY A 492 10.34 1.74 10.79
N HIS A 493 11.29 1.20 10.02
CA HIS A 493 11.83 -0.14 10.24
C HIS A 493 13.12 -0.08 11.05
N VAL A 494 13.36 -1.09 11.89
CA VAL A 494 14.58 -1.20 12.68
C VAL A 494 15.75 -1.49 11.76
N ALA A 495 16.75 -0.61 11.75
CA ALA A 495 18.02 -0.83 11.06
C ALA A 495 19.00 -1.66 11.89
N ALA A 496 19.06 -1.45 13.20
CA ALA A 496 19.98 -2.15 14.09
C ALA A 496 19.48 -2.12 15.54
N ARG A 497 19.99 -3.04 16.36
CA ARG A 497 19.67 -3.14 17.80
C ARG A 497 20.93 -3.47 18.60
N TRP A 498 21.09 -2.82 19.76
CA TRP A 498 22.12 -3.12 20.76
C TRP A 498 21.44 -3.49 22.07
N ARG A 499 21.67 -4.71 22.59
CA ARG A 499 20.97 -5.22 23.76
C ARG A 499 21.45 -4.57 25.07
N ASP A 500 22.75 -4.58 25.35
CA ASP A 500 23.34 -4.07 26.61
C ASP A 500 24.38 -2.97 26.36
N GLY A 501 24.10 -2.07 25.41
CA GLY A 501 24.99 -1.01 24.96
C GLY A 501 25.89 -1.40 23.79
N ALA A 502 26.68 -0.43 23.28
CA ALA A 502 27.64 -0.62 22.18
C ALA A 502 28.88 -1.47 22.55
N GLY A 503 28.73 -2.48 23.43
CA GLY A 503 29.80 -3.42 23.75
C GLY A 503 30.19 -4.23 22.52
N GLY A 504 31.44 -4.05 22.04
CA GLY A 504 31.95 -4.76 20.85
C GLY A 504 32.63 -3.89 19.78
N GLY A 505 32.75 -2.57 19.99
CA GLY A 505 33.58 -1.70 19.15
C GLY A 505 32.90 -1.09 17.93
N THR A 506 31.68 -1.50 17.57
CA THR A 506 30.89 -0.84 16.51
C THR A 506 29.98 0.25 17.05
N THR A 507 30.21 1.47 16.59
CA THR A 507 29.47 2.67 16.95
C THR A 507 28.17 2.81 16.15
N VAL A 508 27.32 3.77 16.56
CA VAL A 508 26.16 4.19 15.74
C VAL A 508 26.64 4.73 14.40
N GLY A 509 27.76 5.45 14.38
CA GLY A 509 28.39 5.97 13.16
C GLY A 509 28.77 4.86 12.17
N ASP A 510 29.47 3.81 12.64
CA ASP A 510 29.87 2.68 11.78
C ASP A 510 28.65 1.93 11.23
N THR A 511 27.60 1.85 12.03
CA THR A 511 26.35 1.20 11.61
C THR A 511 25.62 2.03 10.56
N LEU A 512 25.51 3.34 10.76
CA LEU A 512 24.95 4.27 9.78
C LEU A 512 25.76 4.24 8.48
N ALA A 513 27.08 4.34 8.56
CA ALA A 513 28.02 4.20 7.45
C ALA A 513 27.79 2.90 6.66
N THR A 514 27.64 1.77 7.35
CA THR A 514 27.37 0.48 6.72
C THR A 514 26.02 0.47 6.00
N ILE A 515 24.94 0.89 6.68
CA ILE A 515 23.59 0.80 6.10
C ILE A 515 23.35 1.83 4.99
N THR A 516 24.04 2.98 5.02
CA THR A 516 23.97 4.00 3.96
C THR A 516 25.02 3.80 2.87
N GLY A 517 25.92 2.83 3.02
CA GLY A 517 27.00 2.55 2.06
C GLY A 517 28.11 3.60 2.04
N ARG A 518 28.14 4.53 2.99
CA ARG A 518 29.21 5.53 3.14
C ARG A 518 30.25 5.04 4.15
N GLY A 519 31.34 4.46 3.64
CA GLY A 519 32.55 4.12 4.42
C GLY A 519 33.57 5.25 4.45
#